data_AF-A3YCF1-F1
#
_entry.id   AF-A3YCF1-F1
#
_cell.length_a   1.000
_cell.length_b   1.000
_cell.length_c   1.000
_cell.angle_alpha   90.00
_cell.angle_beta   90.00
_cell.angle_gamma   90.00
#
_symmetry.space_group_name_H-M   'P 1'
#
loop_
_entity.id
_entity.type
_entity.pdbx_description
1 polymer ?
#
loop_
_entity_poly.entity_id
_entity_poly.type
_entity_poly.pdbx_seq_one_letter_code
_entity_poly.pdbx_strand_id
1 'polypeptide(L)'
;MPLRWYNRNYVGTHFGGSLFAMTDPWFMLMFMQILGKDYLVWDSKAAIVFIKPGTSKVTCEFDISDSMLAEARLKTESGEKFLPEYEVRILDKNGDLVARVKKQIYIRKKKGR
;
A
#
# COMPACT_ATOMS: atom_id res chain seq x y z
N MET A 1 9.53 8.76 5.77
CA MET A 1 10.86 8.18 6.00
C MET A 1 11.99 9.18 5.73
N PRO A 2 12.80 9.57 6.73
CA PRO A 2 14.00 10.39 6.52
C PRO A 2 15.10 9.60 5.79
N LEU A 3 15.96 10.28 5.03
CA LEU A 3 17.12 9.67 4.38
C LEU A 3 18.28 9.51 5.38
N ARG A 4 18.69 8.27 5.64
CA ARG A 4 19.73 7.88 6.60
C ARG A 4 20.72 6.92 5.95
N TRP A 5 21.87 6.70 6.57
CA TRP A 5 22.92 5.85 5.97
C TRP A 5 22.46 4.41 5.70
N TYR A 6 21.58 3.86 6.55
CA TYR A 6 21.09 2.49 6.46
C TYR A 6 19.89 2.28 5.52
N ASN A 7 19.36 3.34 4.90
CA ASN A 7 18.29 3.24 3.89
C ASN A 7 18.67 3.89 2.56
N ARG A 8 19.99 4.02 2.30
CA ARG A 8 20.54 4.51 1.03
C ARG A 8 20.96 3.35 0.13
N ASN A 9 20.87 3.56 -1.18
CA ASN A 9 21.50 2.71 -2.19
C ASN A 9 22.97 3.11 -2.43
N TYR A 10 23.64 2.38 -3.32
CA TYR A 10 25.02 2.61 -3.72
C TYR A 10 25.30 4.05 -4.19
N VAL A 11 24.33 4.70 -4.84
CA VAL A 11 24.47 6.06 -5.40
C VAL A 11 23.98 7.16 -4.44
N GLY A 12 23.79 6.84 -3.15
CA GLY A 12 23.55 7.84 -2.10
C GLY A 12 22.12 8.37 -1.98
N THR A 13 21.14 7.74 -2.65
CA THR A 13 19.70 8.09 -2.55
C THR A 13 18.93 6.98 -1.87
N HIS A 14 17.64 7.17 -1.55
CA HIS A 14 16.82 6.13 -0.92
C HIS A 14 16.94 4.80 -1.68
N PHE A 15 17.21 3.73 -0.94
CA PHE A 15 17.22 2.39 -1.48
C PHE A 15 15.81 2.03 -1.98
N GLY A 16 15.72 1.51 -3.20
CA GLY A 16 14.43 1.18 -3.83
C GLY A 16 13.61 0.21 -2.99
N GLY A 17 14.26 -0.78 -2.37
CA GLY A 17 13.60 -1.70 -1.44
C GLY A 17 13.09 -1.02 -0.16
N SER A 18 13.77 0.03 0.33
CA SER A 18 13.27 0.81 1.48
C SER A 18 12.05 1.67 1.11
N LEU A 19 12.03 2.23 -0.11
CA LEU A 19 10.85 2.94 -0.62
C LEU A 19 9.66 2.01 -0.79
N PHE A 20 9.89 0.79 -1.28
CA PHE A 20 8.85 -0.22 -1.37
C PHE A 20 8.36 -0.64 0.04
N ALA A 21 9.28 -1.01 0.93
CA ALA A 21 8.98 -1.47 2.28
C ALA A 21 8.24 -0.42 3.14
N MET A 22 8.45 0.88 2.95
CA MET A 22 7.70 1.89 3.70
C MET A 22 6.22 2.00 3.31
N THR A 23 5.84 1.46 2.15
CA THR A 23 4.45 1.44 1.66
C THR A 23 3.71 0.14 1.98
N ASP A 24 4.45 -0.88 2.37
CA ASP A 24 3.96 -2.11 3.00
C ASP A 24 3.86 -1.85 4.50
N PRO A 25 2.83 -2.28 5.28
CA PRO A 25 1.67 -3.12 4.97
C PRO A 25 0.32 -2.37 5.08
N TRP A 26 0.29 -1.05 4.80
CA TRP A 26 -0.75 -0.16 5.30
C TRP A 26 -2.16 -0.48 4.82
N PHE A 27 -2.39 -0.64 3.51
CA PHE A 27 -3.73 -1.00 3.00
C PHE A 27 -4.24 -2.30 3.61
N MET A 28 -3.40 -3.34 3.68
CA MET A 28 -3.77 -4.63 4.26
C MET A 28 -4.19 -4.45 5.73
N LEU A 29 -3.40 -3.76 6.54
CA LEU A 29 -3.73 -3.52 7.96
C LEU A 29 -5.00 -2.70 8.13
N MET A 30 -5.18 -1.64 7.34
CA MET A 30 -6.37 -0.79 7.42
C MET A 30 -7.64 -1.55 7.03
N PHE A 31 -7.64 -2.27 5.90
CA PHE A 31 -8.78 -3.12 5.51
C PHE A 31 -9.05 -4.22 6.53
N MET A 32 -8.02 -4.90 7.03
CA MET A 32 -8.17 -5.94 8.05
C MET A 32 -8.85 -5.40 9.32
N GLN A 33 -8.44 -4.21 9.76
CA GLN A 33 -8.99 -3.59 10.96
C GLN A 33 -10.43 -3.10 10.76
N ILE A 34 -10.74 -2.47 9.62
CA ILE A 34 -12.05 -1.86 9.34
C ILE A 34 -13.11 -2.92 8.98
N LEU A 35 -12.74 -3.93 8.19
CA LEU A 35 -13.66 -5.02 7.81
C LEU A 35 -13.88 -6.04 8.94
N GLY A 36 -12.89 -6.19 9.82
CA GLY A 36 -12.96 -7.03 11.01
C GLY A 36 -12.66 -8.51 10.75
N LYS A 37 -12.87 -9.33 11.79
CA LYS A 37 -12.43 -10.73 11.86
C LYS A 37 -13.12 -11.66 10.85
N ASP A 38 -14.24 -11.25 10.28
CA ASP A 38 -14.97 -12.04 9.28
C ASP A 38 -14.31 -12.00 7.90
N TYR A 39 -13.24 -11.22 7.74
CA TYR A 39 -12.53 -11.07 6.47
C TYR A 39 -11.11 -11.66 6.55
N LEU A 40 -10.65 -12.19 5.42
CA LEU A 40 -9.26 -12.47 5.12
C LEU A 40 -8.74 -11.33 4.25
N VAL A 41 -7.67 -10.68 4.68
CA VAL A 41 -7.07 -9.54 3.97
C VAL A 41 -5.58 -9.77 3.87
N TRP A 42 -5.03 -9.73 2.65
CA TRP A 42 -3.61 -9.93 2.37
C TRP A 42 -3.15 -9.04 1.22
N ASP A 43 -1.88 -8.66 1.21
CA ASP A 43 -1.24 -8.17 0.00
C ASP A 43 -0.99 -9.34 -0.97
N SER A 44 -1.47 -9.22 -2.21
CA SER A 44 -1.34 -10.27 -3.23
C SER A 44 -0.31 -9.95 -4.30
N LYS A 45 -0.19 -8.67 -4.68
CA LYS A 45 0.75 -8.19 -5.69
C LYS A 45 1.09 -6.74 -5.40
N ALA A 46 2.30 -6.33 -5.76
CA ALA A 46 2.68 -4.95 -5.73
C ALA A 46 3.61 -4.61 -6.90
N ALA A 47 3.57 -3.36 -7.34
CA ALA A 47 4.48 -2.82 -8.34
C ALA A 47 4.87 -1.40 -7.95
N ILE A 48 6.16 -1.09 -8.03
CA ILE A 48 6.70 0.24 -7.79
C ILE A 48 7.28 0.81 -9.08
N VAL A 49 6.95 2.07 -9.35
CA VAL A 49 7.52 2.86 -10.45
C VAL A 49 8.33 3.98 -9.82
N PHE A 50 9.65 3.99 -10.07
CA PHE A 50 10.55 5.05 -9.62
C PHE A 50 10.55 6.20 -10.62
N ILE A 51 10.20 7.41 -10.16
CA ILE A 51 10.04 8.61 -11.00
C ILE A 51 11.23 9.56 -10.83
N LYS A 52 11.66 9.78 -9.59
CA LYS A 52 12.76 10.70 -9.22
C LYS A 52 13.62 10.06 -8.13
N PRO A 53 14.93 10.36 -8.06
CA PRO A 53 15.76 9.89 -6.95
C PRO A 53 15.29 10.45 -5.60
N GLY A 54 15.17 9.59 -4.59
CA GLY A 54 14.79 9.99 -3.24
C GLY A 54 15.97 10.57 -2.46
N THR A 55 16.23 11.87 -2.58
CA THR A 55 17.40 12.54 -1.97
C THR A 55 17.12 13.17 -0.60
N SER A 56 15.88 13.14 -0.13
CA SER A 56 15.47 13.80 1.12
C SER A 56 14.45 12.97 1.91
N LYS A 57 13.87 13.52 2.98
CA LYS A 57 12.74 12.88 3.66
C LYS A 57 11.59 12.71 2.66
N VAL A 58 11.06 11.50 2.60
CA VAL A 58 9.87 11.18 1.80
C VAL A 58 8.68 10.86 2.69
N THR A 59 7.46 11.05 2.19
CA THR A 59 6.20 10.72 2.85
C THR A 59 5.22 10.11 1.87
N CYS A 60 4.25 9.36 2.38
CA CYS A 60 3.15 8.80 1.61
C CYS A 60 1.90 8.81 2.48
N GLU A 61 0.74 8.96 1.85
CA GLU A 61 -0.56 8.98 2.51
C GLU A 61 -1.40 7.81 1.99
N PHE A 62 -2.14 7.19 2.90
CA PHE A 62 -3.04 6.09 2.64
C PHE A 62 -4.43 6.50 3.09
N ASP A 63 -5.42 6.21 2.27
CA ASP A 63 -6.83 6.48 2.53
C ASP A 63 -7.65 5.25 2.15
N ILE A 64 -8.70 4.97 2.92
CA ILE A 64 -9.73 4.01 2.57
C ILE A 64 -11.06 4.75 2.67
N SER A 65 -11.68 4.98 1.53
CA SER A 65 -13.00 5.60 1.46
C SER A 65 -14.11 4.61 1.82
N ASP A 66 -15.27 5.15 2.20
CA ASP A 66 -16.48 4.36 2.40
C ASP A 66 -16.90 3.60 1.13
N SER A 67 -16.65 4.17 -0.05
CA SER A 67 -16.93 3.51 -1.33
C SER A 67 -16.06 2.27 -1.54
N MET A 68 -14.78 2.32 -1.18
CA MET A 68 -13.88 1.16 -1.24
C MET A 68 -14.36 0.03 -0.31
N LEU A 69 -14.83 0.40 0.90
CA LEU A 69 -15.38 -0.56 1.85
C LEU A 69 -16.70 -1.17 1.38
N ALA A 70 -17.60 -0.34 0.85
CA ALA A 70 -18.88 -0.78 0.30
C ALA A 70 -18.66 -1.76 -0.87
N GLU A 71 -17.74 -1.43 -1.78
CA GLU A 71 -17.37 -2.32 -2.88
C GLU A 71 -16.78 -3.63 -2.37
N ALA A 72 -15.85 -3.59 -1.42
CA ALA A 72 -15.26 -4.79 -0.84
C ALA A 72 -16.31 -5.71 -0.20
N ARG A 73 -17.29 -5.15 0.53
CA ARG A 73 -18.38 -5.92 1.14
C ARG A 73 -19.27 -6.56 0.08
N LEU A 74 -19.68 -5.79 -0.93
CA LEU A 74 -20.53 -6.26 -2.03
C LEU A 74 -19.85 -7.39 -2.83
N LYS A 75 -18.60 -7.17 -3.25
CA LYS A 75 -17.84 -8.10 -4.10
C LYS A 75 -17.44 -9.40 -3.39
N THR A 76 -17.54 -9.45 -2.07
CA THR A 76 -17.18 -10.64 -1.28
C THR A 76 -18.37 -11.26 -0.56
N GLU A 77 -19.59 -10.77 -0.80
CA GLU A 77 -20.81 -11.26 -0.13
C GLU A 77 -21.03 -12.77 -0.36
N SER A 78 -20.78 -13.25 -1.58
CA SER A 78 -20.86 -14.67 -1.96
C SER A 78 -19.72 -15.53 -1.38
N GLY A 79 -18.75 -14.91 -0.69
CA GLY A 79 -17.52 -15.57 -0.22
C GLY A 79 -16.47 -15.78 -1.32
N GLU A 80 -16.64 -15.17 -2.48
CA GLU A 80 -15.61 -15.05 -3.51
C GLU A 80 -14.50 -14.07 -3.08
N LYS A 81 -13.32 -14.21 -3.71
CA LYS A 81 -12.21 -13.28 -3.49
C LYS A 81 -12.42 -12.02 -4.33
N PHE A 82 -12.10 -10.88 -3.75
CA PHE A 82 -12.00 -9.59 -4.41
C PHE A 82 -10.53 -9.15 -4.41
N LEU A 83 -10.05 -8.63 -5.55
CA LEU A 83 -8.64 -8.30 -5.79
C LEU A 83 -8.46 -6.85 -6.30
N PRO A 84 -8.91 -5.82 -5.56
CA PRO A 84 -8.75 -4.43 -5.95
C PRO A 84 -7.27 -4.02 -5.98
N GLU A 85 -6.95 -3.08 -6.86
CA GLU A 85 -5.65 -2.42 -6.91
C GLU A 85 -5.77 -0.97 -6.45
N TYR A 86 -4.91 -0.56 -5.53
CA TYR A 86 -4.83 0.80 -5.01
C TYR A 86 -3.45 1.40 -5.25
N GLU A 87 -3.40 2.71 -5.50
CA GLU A 87 -2.16 3.43 -5.75
C GLU A 87 -1.80 4.33 -4.57
N VAL A 88 -0.51 4.36 -4.21
CA VAL A 88 0.07 5.25 -3.22
C VAL A 88 1.21 6.03 -3.87
N ARG A 89 1.28 7.32 -3.54
CA ARG A 89 2.32 8.22 -4.00
C ARG A 89 3.33 8.46 -2.89
N ILE A 90 4.61 8.29 -3.22
CA ILE A 90 5.72 8.69 -2.36
C ILE A 90 6.18 10.07 -2.82
N LEU A 91 6.09 11.06 -1.94
CA LEU A 91 6.44 12.45 -2.20
C LEU A 91 7.68 12.84 -1.42
N ASP A 92 8.48 13.76 -1.94
CA ASP A 92 9.56 14.41 -1.19
C ASP A 92 9.06 15.60 -0.35
N LYS A 93 9.97 16.26 0.36
CA LYS A 93 9.65 17.40 1.23
C LYS A 93 9.02 18.61 0.51
N ASN A 94 9.16 18.70 -0.82
CA ASN A 94 8.59 19.79 -1.62
C ASN A 94 7.24 19.38 -2.22
N GLY A 95 6.78 18.14 -2.00
CA GLY A 95 5.59 17.58 -2.63
C GLY A 95 5.83 16.95 -4.00
N ASP A 96 7.09 16.83 -4.45
CA ASP A 96 7.40 16.22 -5.74
C ASP A 96 7.26 14.70 -5.68
N LEU A 97 6.76 14.09 -6.75
CA LEU A 97 6.60 12.64 -6.86
C LEU A 97 7.94 11.93 -7.02
N VAL A 98 8.29 11.09 -6.05
CA VAL A 98 9.49 10.24 -6.03
C VAL A 98 9.20 8.86 -6.63
N ALA A 99 8.10 8.24 -6.23
CA ALA A 99 7.67 6.94 -6.74
C ALA A 99 6.15 6.75 -6.63
N ARG A 100 5.60 5.86 -7.46
CA ARG A 100 4.23 5.35 -7.35
C ARG A 100 4.25 3.88 -7.00
N VAL A 101 3.44 3.47 -6.04
CA VAL A 101 3.30 2.06 -5.65
C VAL A 101 1.87 1.64 -5.88
N LYS A 102 1.65 0.64 -6.74
CA LYS A 102 0.37 -0.05 -6.88
C LYS A 102 0.37 -1.30 -6.01
N LYS A 103 -0.69 -1.51 -5.25
CA LYS A 103 -0.89 -2.62 -4.33
C LYS A 103 -2.21 -3.32 -4.65
N GLN A 104 -2.14 -4.61 -4.95
CA GLN A 104 -3.31 -5.47 -5.09
C GLN A 104 -3.60 -6.14 -3.75
N ILE A 105 -4.79 -5.88 -3.21
CA ILE A 105 -5.22 -6.43 -1.93
C ILE A 105 -6.16 -7.59 -2.17
N TYR A 106 -5.82 -8.77 -1.66
CA TYR A 106 -6.74 -9.88 -1.54
C TYR A 106 -7.71 -9.61 -0.40
N ILE A 107 -9.01 -9.60 -0.69
CA ILE A 107 -10.07 -9.47 0.30
C ILE A 107 -11.06 -10.61 0.09
N ARG A 108 -11.42 -11.33 1.16
CA ARG A 108 -12.42 -12.39 1.09
C ARG A 108 -13.19 -12.50 2.40
N LYS A 109 -14.52 -12.51 2.35
CA LYS A 109 -15.35 -12.85 3.50
C LYS A 109 -15.20 -14.34 3.80
N LYS A 110 -14.92 -14.67 5.06
CA LYS A 110 -14.82 -16.05 5.53
C LYS A 110 -16.19 -16.70 5.35
N LYS A 111 -16.23 -17.89 4.74
CA LYS A 111 -17.41 -18.76 4.83
C LYS A 111 -17.52 -19.17 6.30
N GLY A 112 -18.72 -19.05 6.88
CA GLY A 112 -18.96 -19.46 8.27
C GLY A 112 -18.39 -20.85 8.52
N ARG A 113 -17.85 -21.05 9.73
CA ARG A 113 -17.54 -22.40 10.22
C ARG A 113 -18.81 -23.22 10.29
#